data_AF-A0A0R3D0S5-F1
#
_entry.id   AF-A0A0R3D0S5-F1
#
_cell.length_a   1.000
_cell.length_b   1.000
_cell.length_c   1.000
_cell.angle_alpha   90.00
_cell.angle_beta   90.00
_cell.angle_gamma   90.00
#
_symmetry.space_group_name_H-M   'P 1'
#
loop_
_entity.id
_entity.type
_entity.pdbx_description
1 polymer ?
#
loop_
_entity_poly.entity_id
_entity_poly.type
_entity_poly.pdbx_seq_one_letter_code
_entity_poly.pdbx_strand_id
1 'polypeptide(L)'
;MKLISERPYSDPEAAARKLIELAMGIEAVQDGRIHIEKINAPFLSKLKASGPEFGAGIKHAINQGWLELHESGTYVRLLTPGSLLGG
;
A
#
# COMPACT_ATOMS: atom_id res chain seq x y z
N MET A 1 -9.20 -21.28 23.43
CA MET A 1 -9.76 -20.05 22.85
C MET A 1 -9.05 -19.80 21.53
N LYS A 2 -9.76 -19.93 20.40
CA LYS A 2 -9.17 -19.76 19.07
C LYS A 2 -9.17 -18.25 18.81
N LEU A 3 -8.00 -17.62 18.94
CA LEU A 3 -7.80 -16.20 18.71
C LEU A 3 -8.39 -15.87 17.34
N ILE A 4 -9.47 -15.10 17.31
CA ILE A 4 -10.02 -14.54 16.08
C ILE A 4 -8.85 -13.74 15.51
N SER A 5 -8.30 -14.19 14.37
CA SER A 5 -7.18 -13.54 13.72
C SER A 5 -7.50 -12.05 13.62
N GLU A 6 -6.81 -11.26 14.43
CA GLU A 6 -6.91 -9.80 14.42
C GLU A 6 -6.75 -9.40 12.97
N ARG A 7 -7.76 -8.72 12.40
CA ARG A 7 -7.71 -8.30 11.00
C ARG A 7 -6.44 -7.46 10.84
N PRO A 8 -5.37 -7.99 10.23
CA PRO A 8 -4.03 -7.42 10.41
C PRO A 8 -3.92 -6.06 9.73
N TYR A 9 -4.84 -5.75 8.82
CA TYR A 9 -4.90 -4.50 8.05
C TYR A 9 -5.98 -3.53 8.56
N SER A 10 -6.61 -3.83 9.70
CA SER A 10 -7.45 -2.83 10.39
C SER A 10 -6.62 -1.74 11.05
N ASP A 11 -5.33 -2.01 11.30
CA ASP A 11 -4.33 -0.97 11.55
C ASP A 11 -3.87 -0.33 10.21
N PRO A 12 -4.05 0.99 10.03
CA PRO A 12 -3.71 1.66 8.77
C PRO A 12 -2.21 1.63 8.44
N GLU A 13 -1.33 1.58 9.44
CA GLU A 13 0.12 1.54 9.23
C GLU A 13 0.55 0.14 8.73
N ALA A 14 0.02 -0.93 9.32
CA ALA A 14 0.21 -2.30 8.87
C ALA A 14 -0.33 -2.51 7.45
N ALA A 15 -1.50 -1.95 7.13
CA ALA A 15 -2.03 -1.91 5.77
C ALA A 15 -1.05 -1.16 4.83
N ALA A 16 -0.62 0.04 5.20
CA ALA A 16 0.30 0.86 4.41
C ALA A 16 1.62 0.15 4.11
N ARG A 17 2.29 -0.42 5.12
CA ARG A 17 3.53 -1.18 4.95
C ARG A 17 3.35 -2.30 3.94
N LYS A 18 2.24 -3.04 4.05
CA LYS A 18 2.01 -4.14 3.13
C LYS A 18 1.74 -3.69 1.69
N LEU A 19 1.07 -2.54 1.52
CA LEU A 19 0.87 -1.93 0.21
C LEU A 19 2.20 -1.48 -0.42
N ILE A 20 3.13 -0.95 0.38
CA ILE A 20 4.48 -0.60 -0.08
C ILE A 20 5.25 -1.87 -0.50
N GLU A 21 5.22 -2.93 0.30
CA GLU A 21 5.85 -4.21 -0.06
C GLU A 21 5.32 -4.75 -1.41
N LEU A 22 4.00 -4.69 -1.62
CA LEU A 22 3.38 -5.09 -2.88
C LEU A 22 3.81 -4.19 -4.04
N ALA A 23 3.86 -2.88 -3.82
CA ALA A 23 4.29 -1.90 -4.81
C ALA A 23 5.76 -2.07 -5.22
N MET A 24 6.65 -2.40 -4.27
CA MET A 24 8.08 -2.65 -4.54
C MET A 24 8.32 -3.86 -5.45
N GLY A 25 7.39 -4.83 -5.46
CA GLY A 25 7.44 -5.99 -6.33
C GLY A 25 6.83 -5.76 -7.73
N ILE A 26 6.31 -4.56 -8.02
CA ILE A 26 5.67 -4.24 -9.30
C ILE A 26 6.60 -3.37 -10.13
N GLU A 27 6.87 -3.81 -11.36
CA GLU A 27 7.60 -2.99 -12.34
C GLU A 27 6.78 -1.73 -12.65
N ALA A 28 7.38 -0.58 -12.34
CA ALA A 28 6.81 0.71 -12.67
C ALA A 28 6.83 0.94 -14.18
N VAL A 29 5.79 1.59 -14.68
CA VAL A 29 5.76 2.11 -16.05
C VAL A 29 6.54 3.43 -16.12
N GLN A 30 6.41 4.17 -17.22
CA GLN A 30 7.06 5.47 -17.41
C GLN A 30 6.88 6.40 -16.19
N ASP A 31 7.94 7.15 -15.87
CA ASP A 31 7.96 8.15 -14.79
C ASP A 31 7.81 7.55 -13.37
N GLY A 32 8.08 6.24 -13.20
CA GLY A 32 8.01 5.56 -11.90
C GLY A 32 6.58 5.27 -11.44
N ARG A 33 5.60 5.34 -12.33
CA ARG A 33 4.18 5.15 -12.03
C ARG A 33 3.84 3.66 -11.93
N ILE A 34 3.02 3.31 -10.95
CA ILE A 34 2.50 1.97 -10.73
C ILE A 34 0.98 2.04 -10.79
N HIS A 35 0.35 1.17 -11.58
CA HIS A 35 -1.11 1.07 -11.59
C HIS A 35 -1.61 0.64 -10.21
N ILE A 36 -2.47 1.45 -9.59
CA ILE A 36 -2.97 1.20 -8.23
C ILE A 36 -3.70 -0.15 -8.12
N GLU A 37 -4.35 -0.58 -9.20
CA GLU A 37 -5.06 -1.86 -9.27
C GLU A 37 -4.11 -3.06 -9.10
N LYS A 38 -2.86 -2.97 -9.59
CA LYS A 38 -1.87 -4.04 -9.42
C LYS A 38 -1.48 -4.25 -7.95
N ILE A 39 -1.71 -3.26 -7.09
CA ILE A 39 -1.55 -3.35 -5.64
C ILE A 39 -2.86 -3.78 -4.97
N ASN A 40 -3.98 -3.18 -5.37
CA ASN A 40 -5.31 -3.47 -4.82
C ASN A 40 -5.72 -4.94 -5.01
N ALA A 41 -5.54 -5.47 -6.22
CA ALA A 41 -5.94 -6.83 -6.56
C ALA A 41 -5.31 -7.89 -5.65
N PRO A 42 -3.97 -7.97 -5.46
CA PRO A 42 -3.38 -8.94 -4.53
C PRO A 42 -3.71 -8.63 -3.06
N PHE A 43 -3.88 -7.37 -2.68
CA PHE A 43 -4.26 -6.99 -1.31
C PHE A 43 -5.64 -7.56 -0.92
N LEU A 44 -6.63 -7.43 -1.79
CA LEU A 44 -7.97 -7.98 -1.55
C LEU A 44 -8.01 -9.51 -1.75
N SER A 45 -7.45 -10.01 -2.84
CA SER A 45 -7.64 -11.41 -3.24
C SER A 45 -6.73 -12.39 -2.50
N LYS A 46 -5.45 -12.05 -2.33
CA LYS A 46 -4.44 -12.92 -1.69
C LYS A 46 -4.37 -12.70 -0.19
N LEU A 47 -4.38 -11.43 0.25
CA LEU A 47 -4.26 -11.10 1.67
C LEU A 47 -5.60 -11.05 2.41
N LYS A 48 -6.72 -11.21 1.68
CA LYS A 48 -8.10 -11.22 2.22
C LYS A 48 -8.43 -9.95 3.02
N ALA A 49 -7.80 -8.84 2.67
CA ALA A 49 -8.11 -7.52 3.20
C ALA A 49 -9.36 -6.94 2.53
N SER A 50 -9.84 -5.81 3.06
CA SER A 50 -11.06 -5.14 2.61
C SER A 50 -10.75 -3.82 1.88
N GLY A 51 -11.70 -3.36 1.06
CA GLY A 51 -11.61 -2.04 0.40
C GLY A 51 -11.37 -0.87 1.37
N PRO A 52 -12.06 -0.79 2.53
CA PRO A 52 -11.78 0.23 3.53
C PRO A 52 -10.36 0.17 4.11
N GLU A 53 -9.82 -1.04 4.32
CA GLU A 53 -8.45 -1.25 4.81
C GLU A 53 -7.43 -0.80 3.77
N PHE A 54 -7.70 -1.07 2.48
CA PHE A 54 -6.90 -0.57 1.36
C PHE A 54 -6.88 0.96 1.34
N GLY A 55 -8.05 1.60 1.42
CA GLY A 55 -8.15 3.06 1.44
C GLY A 55 -7.45 3.70 2.64
N ALA A 56 -7.58 3.11 3.83
CA ALA A 56 -6.90 3.56 5.03
C ALA A 56 -5.36 3.43 4.89
N GLY A 57 -4.88 2.31 4.35
CA GLY A 57 -3.46 2.09 4.09
C GLY A 57 -2.87 3.07 3.06
N ILE A 58 -3.56 3.30 1.93
CA ILE A 58 -3.12 4.29 0.92
C ILE A 58 -3.03 5.69 1.55
N LYS A 59 -4.07 6.11 2.29
CA LYS A 59 -4.08 7.42 2.95
C LYS A 59 -2.94 7.55 3.95
N HIS A 60 -2.67 6.50 4.73
CA HIS A 60 -1.57 6.49 5.68
C HIS A 60 -0.21 6.59 4.96
N ALA A 61 0.01 5.80 3.91
CA ALA A 61 1.25 5.84 3.12
C ALA A 61 1.53 7.22 2.50
N ILE A 62 0.49 7.91 2.02
CA ILE A 62 0.61 9.28 1.49
C ILE A 62 0.98 10.24 2.61
N ASN A 63 0.31 10.18 3.76
CA ASN A 63 0.60 11.05 4.91
C ASN A 63 2.03 10.86 5.45
N GLN A 64 2.59 9.65 5.36
CA GLN A 64 3.97 9.35 5.75
C GLN A 64 5.00 9.66 4.65
N GLY A 65 4.57 10.09 3.46
CA GLY A 65 5.46 10.35 2.33
C GLY A 65 6.12 9.10 1.75
N TRP A 66 5.48 7.93 1.88
CA TRP A 66 5.97 6.67 1.28
C TRP A 66 5.44 6.47 -0.13
N LEU A 67 4.31 7.10 -0.45
CA LEU A 67 3.62 6.94 -1.71
C LEU A 67 2.99 8.27 -2.13
N GLU A 68 3.01 8.55 -3.41
CA GLU A 68 2.28 9.66 -4.03
C GLU A 68 1.15 9.09 -4.89
N LEU A 69 -0.07 9.61 -4.72
CA LEU A 69 -1.22 9.25 -5.56
C LEU A 69 -1.35 10.30 -6.67
N HIS A 70 -1.36 9.85 -7.91
CA HIS A 70 -1.61 10.71 -9.07
C HIS A 70 -3.04 11.28 -9.00
N GLU A 71 -3.25 12.50 -9.49
CA GLU A 71 -4.55 13.20 -9.46
C GLU A 71 -5.71 12.38 -10.05
N SER A 72 -5.43 11.55 -11.06
CA SER A 72 -6.42 10.67 -11.70
C SER A 72 -6.87 9.50 -10.82
N GLY A 73 -6.18 9.24 -9.71
CA GLY A 73 -6.41 8.09 -8.83
C GLY A 73 -5.98 6.74 -9.39
N THR A 74 -5.55 6.67 -10.65
CA THR A 74 -5.19 5.42 -11.35
C THR A 74 -3.77 4.94 -11.05
N TYR A 75 -2.88 5.88 -10.73
CA TYR A 75 -1.46 5.61 -10.56
C TYR A 75 -0.97 6.04 -9.19
N VAL A 76 -0.04 5.28 -8.67
CA VAL A 76 0.75 5.63 -7.49
C VAL A 76 2.22 5.63 -7.85
N ARG A 77 3.04 6.39 -7.13
CA ARG A 77 4.50 6.35 -7.25
C ARG A 77 5.08 6.08 -5.87
N LEU A 78 6.01 5.13 -5.79
CA LEU A 78 6.80 4.94 -4.58
C LEU A 78 7.69 6.17 -4.40
N LEU A 79 7.57 6.80 -3.24
CA LEU A 79 8.51 7.83 -2.83
C LEU A 79 9.60 7.11 -2.04
N THR A 80 10.87 7.37 -2.33
CA THR A 80 11.96 6.86 -1.52
C THR A 80 11.84 7.48 -0.14
N PRO A 81 11.47 6.74 0.91
CA PRO A 81 11.37 7.33 2.22
C PRO A 81 12.80 7.53 2.69
N GLY A 82 13.16 8.75 3.09
CA GLY A 82 14.44 8.99 3.76
C GLY A 82 14.68 8.05 4.97
N SER A 83 13.61 7.44 5.48
CA SER A 83 13.59 6.52 6.62
C SER A 83 13.58 5.01 6.27
N LEU A 84 13.47 4.59 5.00
CA LEU A 84 13.62 3.15 4.65
C LEU A 84 15.08 2.75 4.40
N LEU A 85 16.00 3.73 4.34
CA LEU A 85 17.43 3.53 4.13
C LEU A 85 18.29 4.12 5.27
N GLY A 86 17.71 4.46 6.42
CA GLY A 86 18.43 5.07 7.55
C GLY A 86 18.33 4.24 8.83
N GLY A 87 19.39 3.47 9.13
CA GLY A 87 19.61 2.79 10.40
C GLY A 87 20.21 1.40 10.24
#